data_AF-A0A529MDI2-F1
#
_entry.id   AF-A0A529MDI2-F1
#
_cell.length_a   1.000
_cell.length_b   1.000
_cell.length_c   1.000
_cell.angle_alpha   90.00
_cell.angle_beta   90.00
_cell.angle_gamma   90.00
#
_symmetry.space_group_name_H-M   'P 1'
#
loop_
_entity.id
_entity.type
_entity.pdbx_description
1 polymer ?
#
loop_
_entity_poly.entity_id
_entity_poly.type
_entity_poly.pdbx_seq_one_letter_code
_entity_poly.pdbx_strand_id
1 'polypeptide(L)'
;EADIEPFRGILLGLFFLAVGMSLDLGVVAQNWRLVAIYVVAYMVMKALGIYIVARILKSGHREALERAVFMAQGGEFAFVLYSSAAAVGIIDGQANA
;
A
#
# COMPACT_ATOMS: atom_id res chain seq x y z
N GLU A 1 21.92 15.00 -6.49
CA GLU A 1 21.19 13.78 -6.95
C GLU A 1 22.15 12.62 -7.22
N ALA A 2 23.27 12.86 -7.93
CA ALA A 2 24.34 11.88 -8.19
C ALA A 2 25.03 11.27 -6.95
N ASP A 3 25.04 11.94 -5.80
CA ASP A 3 25.67 11.40 -4.57
C ASP A 3 24.77 10.46 -3.75
N ILE A 4 23.45 10.47 -3.99
CA ILE A 4 22.48 9.64 -3.25
C ILE A 4 22.19 8.33 -3.99
N GLU A 5 22.38 8.30 -5.30
CA GLU A 5 22.15 7.13 -6.16
C GLU A 5 22.81 5.83 -5.66
N PRO A 6 24.09 5.83 -5.19
CA PRO A 6 24.71 4.62 -4.64
C PRO A 6 24.13 4.21 -3.26
N PHE A 7 23.58 5.16 -2.50
CA PHE A 7 23.00 4.88 -1.17
C PHE A 7 21.50 4.63 -1.21
N ARG A 8 20.82 4.96 -2.31
CA ARG A 8 19.36 4.85 -2.45
C ARG A 8 18.87 3.45 -2.14
N GLY A 9 19.54 2.42 -2.66
CA GLY A 9 19.19 1.02 -2.38
C GLY A 9 19.38 0.64 -0.91
N ILE A 10 20.45 1.11 -0.28
CA ILE A 10 20.74 0.85 1.14
C ILE A 10 19.71 1.55 2.04
N LEU A 11 19.41 2.83 1.76
CA LEU A 11 18.41 3.61 2.50
C LEU A 11 17.00 3.02 2.35
N LEU A 12 16.65 2.54 1.15
CA LEU A 12 15.38 1.87 0.91
C LEU A 12 15.31 0.53 1.66
N GLY A 13 16.39 -0.26 1.66
CA GLY A 13 16.46 -1.49 2.43
C GLY A 13 16.37 -1.26 3.95
N LEU A 14 17.06 -0.24 4.45
CA LEU A 14 17.02 0.14 5.86
C LEU A 14 15.62 0.65 6.25
N PHE A 15 14.97 1.39 5.36
CA PHE A 15 13.58 1.84 5.53
C PHE A 15 12.62 0.64 5.67
N PHE A 16 12.70 -0.34 4.77
CA PHE A 16 11.84 -1.53 4.86
C PHE A 16 12.13 -2.39 6.09
N LEU A 17 13.38 -2.49 6.50
CA LEU A 17 13.74 -3.20 7.72
C LEU A 17 13.15 -2.49 8.95
N ALA A 18 13.33 -1.18 9.05
CA ALA A 18 12.83 -0.40 10.18
C ALA A 18 11.31 -0.46 10.29
N VAL A 19 10.58 -0.25 9.18
CA VAL A 19 9.12 -0.26 9.22
C VAL A 19 8.56 -1.68 9.31
N GLY A 20 9.20 -2.66 8.66
CA GLY A 20 8.82 -4.07 8.79
C GLY A 20 8.90 -4.57 10.23
N MET A 21 9.87 -4.09 11.03
CA MET A 21 9.97 -4.41 12.45
C MET A 21 8.92 -3.71 13.32
N SER A 22 8.22 -2.69 12.82
CA SER A 22 7.12 -2.03 13.55
C SER A 22 5.77 -2.74 13.40
N LEU A 23 5.66 -3.68 12.46
CA LEU A 23 4.45 -4.47 12.22
C LEU A 23 4.28 -5.53 13.32
N ASP A 24 3.11 -5.59 13.97
CA ASP A 24 2.83 -6.59 15.00
C ASP A 24 2.14 -7.81 14.36
N LEU A 25 2.95 -8.80 14.01
CA LEU A 25 2.47 -10.06 13.43
C LEU A 25 1.47 -10.81 14.33
N GLY A 26 1.47 -10.56 15.64
CA GLY A 26 0.49 -11.10 16.57
C GLY A 26 -0.91 -10.54 16.31
N VAL A 27 -1.02 -9.22 16.14
CA VAL A 27 -2.29 -8.56 15.82
C VAL A 27 -2.78 -8.95 14.42
N VAL A 28 -1.88 -9.01 13.44
CA VAL A 28 -2.19 -9.47 12.08
C VAL A 28 -2.70 -10.92 12.09
N ALA A 29 -2.05 -11.81 12.84
CA ALA A 29 -2.47 -13.21 12.95
C ALA A 29 -3.82 -13.35 13.66
N GLN A 30 -4.10 -12.55 14.69
CA GLN A 30 -5.39 -12.55 15.38
C GLN A 30 -6.52 -12.01 14.49
N ASN A 31 -6.23 -11.00 13.65
CA ASN A 31 -7.22 -10.31 12.82
C ASN A 31 -7.14 -10.68 11.33
N TRP A 32 -6.50 -11.80 10.97
CA TRP A 32 -6.17 -12.17 9.59
C TRP A 32 -7.38 -12.14 8.64
N ARG A 33 -8.58 -12.46 9.14
CA ARG A 33 -9.83 -12.40 8.37
C ARG A 33 -10.20 -10.97 7.99
N LEU A 34 -10.13 -10.05 8.96
CA LEU A 34 -10.39 -8.63 8.73
C LEU A 34 -9.35 -8.06 7.77
N VAL A 35 -8.07 -8.37 7.97
CA VAL A 35 -6.97 -7.97 7.07
C VAL A 35 -7.26 -8.45 5.65
N ALA A 36 -7.60 -9.72 5.44
CA ALA A 36 -7.90 -10.26 4.13
C ALA A 36 -9.09 -9.56 3.45
N ILE A 37 -10.16 -9.29 4.20
CA ILE A 37 -11.33 -8.56 3.69
C ILE A 37 -10.95 -7.14 3.28
N TYR A 38 -10.21 -6.41 4.12
CA TYR A 38 -9.79 -5.05 3.82
C TYR A 38 -8.85 -4.98 2.62
N VAL A 39 -7.92 -5.92 2.48
CA VAL A 39 -7.02 -6.00 1.32
C VAL A 39 -7.83 -6.18 0.04
N VAL A 40 -8.76 -7.14 0.01
CA VAL A 40 -9.60 -7.38 -1.17
C VAL A 40 -10.49 -6.18 -1.46
N ALA A 41 -11.14 -5.61 -0.45
CA ALA A 41 -12.01 -4.44 -0.59
C ALA A 41 -11.23 -3.23 -1.14
N TYR A 42 -10.04 -2.95 -0.60
CA TYR A 42 -9.15 -1.90 -1.08
C TYR A 42 -8.76 -2.11 -2.54
N MET A 43 -8.33 -3.32 -2.91
CA MET A 43 -7.94 -3.65 -4.29
C MET A 43 -9.10 -3.48 -5.26
N VAL A 44 -10.30 -3.97 -4.91
CA VAL A 44 -11.50 -3.83 -5.75
C VAL A 44 -11.88 -2.36 -5.90
N MET A 45 -11.90 -1.58 -4.81
CA MET A 45 -12.22 -0.15 -4.84
C MET A 45 -11.26 0.61 -5.76
N LYS A 46 -9.95 0.36 -5.63
CA LYS A 46 -8.92 1.01 -6.45
C LYS A 46 -9.03 0.58 -7.92
N ALA A 47 -9.20 -0.72 -8.19
CA ALA A 47 -9.37 -1.25 -9.54
C ALA A 47 -10.60 -0.63 -10.23
N LEU A 48 -11.73 -0.51 -9.52
CA LEU A 48 -12.93 0.15 -10.02
C LEU A 48 -12.68 1.62 -10.37
N GLY A 49 -11.99 2.36 -9.51
CA GLY A 49 -11.64 3.76 -9.78
C GLY A 49 -10.80 3.90 -11.05
N ILE A 50 -9.76 3.08 -11.20
CA ILE A 50 -8.87 3.08 -12.38
C ILE A 50 -9.65 2.69 -13.64
N TYR A 51 -10.48 1.65 -13.55
CA TYR A 51 -11.30 1.20 -14.67
C TYR A 51 -12.27 2.30 -15.13
N ILE A 52 -12.99 2.94 -14.20
CA ILE A 52 -13.94 4.02 -14.51
C ILE A 52 -13.21 5.18 -15.21
N VAL A 53 -12.07 5.62 -14.69
CA VAL A 53 -11.27 6.68 -15.30
C VAL A 53 -10.80 6.29 -16.70
N ALA A 54 -10.28 5.08 -16.88
CA ALA A 54 -9.84 4.58 -18.18
C ALA A 54 -11.00 4.52 -19.21
N ARG A 55 -12.21 4.17 -18.77
CA ARG A 55 -13.40 4.16 -19.61
C ARG A 55 -13.88 5.56 -19.98
N ILE A 56 -13.84 6.53 -19.06
CA ILE A 56 -14.16 7.94 -19.34
C ILE A 56 -13.17 8.51 -20.37
N LEU A 57 -11.89 8.13 -20.28
CA LEU A 57 -10.84 8.50 -21.23
C LEU A 57 -10.90 7.70 -22.54
N LYS A 58 -11.99 6.96 -22.79
CA LYS A 58 -12.25 6.19 -24.02
C LYS A 58 -11.22 5.09 -24.33
N SER A 59 -10.47 4.60 -23.35
CA SER A 59 -9.62 3.42 -23.55
C SER A 59 -10.46 2.18 -23.82
N GLY A 60 -9.95 1.24 -24.63
CA GLY A 60 -10.59 -0.05 -24.88
C GLY A 60 -10.88 -0.82 -23.59
N HIS A 61 -11.95 -1.61 -23.57
CA HIS A 61 -12.37 -2.35 -22.36
C HIS A 61 -11.26 -3.28 -21.85
N ARG A 62 -10.57 -3.97 -22.76
CA ARG A 62 -9.44 -4.86 -22.44
C ARG A 62 -8.27 -4.12 -21.79
N GLU A 63 -7.85 -2.99 -22.36
CA GLU A 63 -6.77 -2.19 -21.80
C GLU A 63 -7.13 -1.57 -20.44
N ALA A 64 -8.39 -1.16 -20.28
CA ALA A 64 -8.89 -0.63 -19.01
C ALA A 64 -8.84 -1.69 -17.90
N LEU A 65 -9.19 -2.94 -18.22
CA LEU A 65 -9.11 -4.09 -17.31
C LEU A 65 -7.65 -4.42 -16.95
N GLU A 66 -6.77 -4.50 -17.93
CA GLU A 66 -5.34 -4.74 -17.70
C GLU A 66 -4.75 -3.68 -16.76
N ARG A 67 -4.97 -2.38 -17.04
CA ARG A 67 -4.50 -1.29 -16.17
C ARG A 67 -5.08 -1.37 -14.77
N ALA A 68 -6.37 -1.66 -14.64
CA ALA A 68 -7.03 -1.79 -13.35
C ALA A 68 -6.40 -2.90 -12.49
N VAL A 69 -6.12 -4.07 -13.08
CA VAL A 69 -5.52 -5.21 -12.38
C VAL A 69 -4.07 -4.92 -11.99
N PHE A 70 -3.24 -4.41 -12.89
CA PHE A 70 -1.83 -4.13 -12.60
C PHE A 70 -1.62 -3.06 -11.53
N MET A 71 -2.54 -2.10 -11.43
CA MET A 71 -2.42 -0.96 -10.51
C MET A 71 -3.23 -1.13 -9.22
N ALA A 72 -4.02 -2.20 -9.08
CA ALA A 72 -4.89 -2.45 -7.92
C ALA A 72 -4.12 -2.69 -6.62
N GLN A 73 -2.86 -3.14 -6.68
CA GLN A 73 -2.06 -3.45 -5.50
C GLN A 73 -1.82 -2.21 -4.63
N GLY A 74 -1.71 -2.43 -3.31
CA GLY A 74 -1.20 -1.44 -2.36
C GLY A 74 0.27 -1.13 -2.61
N GLY A 75 0.66 0.12 -2.30
CA GLY A 75 2.03 0.57 -2.40
C GLY A 75 2.76 0.53 -1.06
N GLU A 76 4.05 0.28 -1.10
CA GLU A 76 4.96 0.28 0.05
C GLU A 76 5.05 1.62 0.79
N PHE A 77 4.70 2.73 0.12
CA PHE A 77 4.64 4.05 0.75
C PHE A 77 3.59 4.18 1.85
N ALA A 78 2.59 3.29 1.88
CA ALA A 78 1.59 3.27 2.95
C ALA A 78 2.24 3.06 4.33
N PHE A 79 3.32 2.29 4.39
CA PHE A 79 4.11 2.04 5.60
C PHE A 79 4.70 3.33 6.20
N VAL A 80 5.17 4.26 5.36
CA VAL A 80 5.62 5.60 5.80
C VAL A 80 4.46 6.39 6.39
N LEU A 81 3.31 6.36 5.70
CA LEU A 81 2.18 7.21 6.02
C LEU A 81 1.53 6.79 7.33
N TYR A 82 1.37 5.48 7.55
CA TYR A 82 0.80 4.94 8.78
C TYR A 82 1.73 5.12 9.98
N SER A 83 3.03 4.82 9.85
CA SER A 83 4.00 5.09 10.91
C SER A 83 4.03 6.58 11.31
N SER A 84 3.94 7.49 10.33
CA SER A 84 3.84 8.94 10.60
C SER A 84 2.53 9.31 11.29
N ALA A 85 1.40 8.73 10.88
CA ALA A 85 0.10 8.96 11.49
C ALA A 85 0.05 8.44 12.93
N ALA A 86 0.65 7.28 13.21
CA ALA A 86 0.75 6.70 14.54
C ALA A 86 1.64 7.56 15.45
N ALA A 87 2.76 8.09 14.92
CA ALA A 87 3.66 8.98 15.68
C ALA A 87 2.98 10.27 16.16
N VAL A 88 1.98 10.77 15.42
CA VAL A 88 1.20 11.97 15.77
C VAL A 88 -0.09 11.60 16.55
N GLY A 89 -0.36 10.31 16.77
CA GLY A 89 -1.52 9.83 17.52
C GLY A 89 -2.85 9.90 16.74
N ILE A 90 -2.79 9.97 15.40
CA ILE A 90 -3.99 9.97 14.54
C ILE A 90 -4.61 8.56 14.49
N ILE A 91 -3.77 7.53 14.54
CA ILE A 91 -4.16 6.13 14.55
C ILE A 91 -3.57 5.42 15.76
N ASP A 92 -4.29 4.43 16.29
CA ASP A 92 -3.84 3.64 17.43
C ASP A 92 -2.94 2.47 17.01
N GLY A 93 -2.35 1.78 17.99
CA GLY A 93 -1.45 0.67 17.75
C GLY A 93 -2.12 -0.50 17.02
N GLN A 94 -3.43 -0.72 17.19
CA GLN A 94 -4.14 -1.79 16.47
C GLN A 94 -4.39 -1.43 15.00
N ALA A 95 -4.64 -0.16 14.68
CA ALA A 95 -4.79 0.31 13.32
C ALA A 95 -3.46 0.41 12.55
N ASN A 96 -2.34 0.55 13.26
CA ASN A 96 -0.99 0.58 12.68
C ASN A 96 -0.31 -0.80 12.61
N ALA A 97 -0.91 -1.83 13.22
CA ALA A 97 -0.31 -3.15 13.43
C ALA A 97 -0.20 -4.03 12.18
#